data_AF-A0A1I3X2T1-F1
#
_entry.id   AF-A0A1I3X2T1-F1
#
_cell.length_a   1.000
_cell.length_b   1.000
_cell.length_c   1.000
_cell.angle_alpha   90.00
_cell.angle_beta   90.00
_cell.angle_gamma   90.00
#
_symmetry.space_group_name_H-M   'P 1'
#
loop_
_entity.id
_entity.type
_entity.pdbx_description
1 polymer ?
#
loop_
_entity_poly.entity_id
_entity_poly.type
_entity_poly.pdbx_seq_one_letter_code
_entity_poly.pdbx_strand_id
1 'polypeptide(L)'
;MHLYAQPTAGKMTTADIATSLYGQPDEQRLTWYGTALGIANEALAHNDGLLSLNEVGQGAKEGGNRPLASWRTIAISTGEKDIPTFLMEAGIKMNAGQLVRLLNIPMERAKNLHGLDSGKAHADALKRGCREHYGAAGREWISYLSSHPQEAKKAYLNAQSRWCKLIPESYGEQVHRVSDRFAVLEAALMLGRVITGWDEQHCRDVLQYIFNVWVAEFGTGNKELEQIVEQTVDFLNAHGMSRYAPLPYDERDLPIRDLAGYREKKGQHDDDPVVFYTLPATFKQEIARGFNVDMFADTLVKNGILRKPASGRSYQGKTPRLKHLGGIQQRAYIMVLVPESEEET
;
A
#
# COMPACT_ATOMS: atom_id res chain seq x y z
N MET A 1 -3.75 -1.56 -12.43
CA MET A 1 -4.71 -1.89 -11.37
C MET A 1 -4.54 -3.36 -11.03
N HIS A 2 -4.56 -3.71 -9.76
CA HIS A 2 -4.55 -5.09 -9.29
C HIS A 2 -5.84 -5.34 -8.52
N LEU A 3 -6.65 -6.28 -8.96
CA LEU A 3 -7.88 -6.69 -8.31
C LEU A 3 -7.58 -7.88 -7.41
N TYR A 4 -7.83 -7.75 -6.12
CA TYR A 4 -7.61 -8.84 -5.17
C TYR A 4 -8.84 -9.12 -4.33
N ALA A 5 -9.04 -10.39 -4.00
CA ALA A 5 -10.16 -10.90 -3.21
C ALA A 5 -9.97 -12.41 -3.00
N GLN A 6 -10.78 -12.99 -2.12
CA GLN A 6 -10.89 -14.45 -2.02
C GLN A 6 -11.29 -15.10 -3.38
N PRO A 7 -11.04 -16.41 -3.57
CA PRO A 7 -11.53 -17.15 -4.72
C PRO A 7 -13.03 -16.92 -4.94
N THR A 8 -13.50 -17.00 -6.19
CA THR A 8 -14.92 -16.84 -6.62
C THR A 8 -15.51 -15.42 -6.55
N ALA A 9 -14.75 -14.40 -6.15
CA ALA A 9 -15.25 -13.02 -6.12
C ALA A 9 -15.56 -12.41 -7.50
N GLY A 10 -15.15 -13.05 -8.60
CA GLY A 10 -15.40 -12.57 -9.97
C GLY A 10 -14.24 -11.80 -10.61
N LYS A 11 -13.06 -11.74 -9.98
CA LYS A 11 -11.87 -11.01 -10.47
C LYS A 11 -11.54 -11.28 -11.94
N MET A 12 -11.50 -12.56 -12.30
CA MET A 12 -11.21 -12.99 -13.68
C MET A 12 -12.32 -12.55 -14.64
N THR A 13 -13.59 -12.65 -14.25
CA THR A 13 -14.71 -12.15 -15.05
C THR A 13 -14.59 -10.65 -15.28
N THR A 14 -14.19 -9.86 -14.28
CA THR A 14 -13.96 -8.41 -14.43
C THR A 14 -12.80 -8.11 -15.39
N ALA A 15 -11.70 -8.87 -15.32
CA ALA A 15 -10.59 -8.74 -16.27
C ALA A 15 -11.05 -9.07 -17.70
N ASP A 16 -11.86 -10.12 -17.89
CA ASP A 16 -12.39 -10.52 -19.19
C ASP A 16 -13.28 -9.43 -19.81
N ILE A 17 -14.11 -8.76 -18.99
CA ILE A 17 -14.92 -7.61 -19.43
C ILE A 17 -14.05 -6.45 -19.89
N ALA A 18 -12.98 -6.14 -19.17
CA ALA A 18 -12.07 -5.06 -19.55
C ALA A 18 -11.34 -5.38 -20.87
N THR A 19 -10.89 -6.63 -21.03
CA THR A 19 -10.18 -7.09 -22.22
C THR A 19 -11.10 -7.22 -23.44
N SER A 20 -12.38 -7.57 -23.24
CA SER A 20 -13.36 -7.68 -24.32
C SER A 20 -13.64 -6.35 -25.02
N LEU A 21 -13.26 -5.21 -24.43
CA LEU A 21 -13.35 -3.91 -25.10
C LEU A 21 -12.47 -3.85 -26.35
N TYR A 22 -11.28 -4.47 -26.33
CA TYR A 22 -10.27 -4.34 -27.37
C TYR A 22 -10.21 -5.53 -28.33
N GLY A 23 -10.63 -6.71 -27.89
CA GLY A 23 -10.58 -7.94 -28.69
C GLY A 23 -10.99 -9.17 -27.89
N GLN A 24 -10.71 -10.36 -28.42
CA GLN A 24 -11.05 -11.62 -27.76
C GLN A 24 -10.30 -11.77 -26.42
N PRO A 25 -11.00 -11.96 -25.28
CA PRO A 25 -10.34 -12.03 -23.98
C PRO A 25 -9.35 -13.18 -23.84
N ASP A 26 -9.71 -14.37 -24.31
CA ASP A 26 -8.88 -15.57 -24.15
C ASP A 26 -7.57 -15.51 -24.95
N GLU A 27 -7.50 -14.71 -26.03
CA GLU A 27 -6.27 -14.52 -26.83
C GLU A 27 -5.35 -13.43 -26.28
N GLN A 28 -5.91 -12.47 -25.54
CA GLN A 28 -5.17 -11.33 -24.96
C GLN A 28 -4.78 -11.56 -23.49
N ARG A 29 -5.32 -12.61 -22.86
CA ARG A 29 -5.02 -12.92 -21.45
C ARG A 29 -3.64 -13.54 -21.38
N LEU A 30 -2.75 -12.85 -20.67
CA LEU A 30 -1.41 -13.35 -20.35
C LEU A 30 -1.37 -13.86 -18.92
N THR A 31 -0.41 -14.73 -18.62
CA THR A 31 -0.12 -15.19 -17.25
C THR A 31 1.18 -14.57 -16.77
N TRP A 32 1.36 -14.41 -15.45
CA TRP A 32 2.66 -14.00 -14.91
C TRP A 32 3.77 -15.07 -15.09
N TYR A 33 3.39 -16.28 -15.50
CA TYR A 33 4.30 -17.34 -15.88
C TYR A 33 5.07 -16.98 -17.17
N GLY A 34 6.20 -16.30 -17.02
CA GLY A 34 7.04 -15.86 -18.12
C GLY A 34 8.37 -15.28 -17.64
N THR A 35 9.33 -15.13 -18.57
CA THR A 35 10.58 -14.41 -18.27
C THR A 35 10.28 -12.91 -18.17
N ALA A 36 11.10 -12.18 -17.40
CA ALA A 36 11.00 -10.72 -17.36
C ALA A 36 11.06 -10.08 -18.76
N LEU A 37 11.83 -10.69 -19.67
CA LEU A 37 11.91 -10.28 -21.08
C LEU A 37 10.61 -10.54 -21.84
N GLY A 38 9.98 -11.70 -21.66
CA GLY A 38 8.69 -12.01 -22.27
C GLY A 38 7.63 -10.99 -21.89
N ILE A 39 7.52 -10.69 -20.59
CA ILE A 39 6.57 -9.69 -20.08
C ILE A 39 6.87 -8.29 -20.62
N ALA A 40 8.16 -7.91 -20.74
CA ALA A 40 8.54 -6.62 -21.31
C ALA A 40 8.17 -6.50 -22.80
N ASN A 41 8.32 -7.57 -23.58
CA ASN A 41 7.92 -7.59 -24.99
C ASN A 41 6.40 -7.49 -25.14
N GLU A 42 5.63 -8.17 -24.30
CA GLU A 42 4.18 -8.02 -24.28
C GLU A 42 3.76 -6.60 -23.89
N ALA A 43 4.42 -6.01 -22.89
CA ALA A 43 4.13 -4.63 -22.52
C ALA A 43 4.48 -3.61 -23.63
N LEU A 44 5.48 -3.90 -24.47
CA LEU A 44 5.79 -3.13 -25.67
C LEU A 44 4.72 -3.28 -26.76
N ALA A 45 4.24 -4.51 -26.99
CA ALA A 45 3.14 -4.76 -27.93
C ALA A 45 1.82 -4.09 -27.49
N HIS A 46 1.62 -3.93 -26.18
CA HIS A 46 0.45 -3.27 -25.58
C HIS A 46 0.70 -1.79 -25.22
N ASN A 47 1.64 -1.12 -25.89
CA ASN A 47 1.90 0.31 -25.65
C ASN A 47 0.66 1.17 -25.95
N ASP A 48 0.29 2.02 -24.99
CA ASP A 48 -0.97 2.78 -24.94
C ASP A 48 -2.26 1.93 -24.98
N GLY A 49 -2.14 0.60 -24.84
CA GLY A 49 -3.24 -0.36 -24.74
C GLY A 49 -3.38 -0.98 -23.35
N LEU A 50 -4.37 -1.88 -23.20
CA LEU A 50 -4.62 -2.64 -21.98
C LEU A 50 -3.79 -3.94 -21.98
N LEU A 51 -3.05 -4.19 -20.90
CA LEU A 51 -2.33 -5.44 -20.65
C LEU A 51 -3.06 -6.24 -19.56
N SER A 52 -3.56 -7.44 -19.87
CA SER A 52 -4.31 -8.28 -18.92
C SER A 52 -3.45 -9.46 -18.44
N LEU A 53 -3.18 -9.50 -17.13
CA LEU A 53 -2.31 -10.51 -16.51
C LEU A 53 -3.08 -11.31 -15.45
N ASN A 54 -3.16 -12.63 -15.63
CA ASN A 54 -3.78 -13.55 -14.70
C ASN A 54 -2.74 -14.20 -13.78
N GLU A 55 -3.14 -14.47 -12.53
CA GLU A 55 -2.42 -15.27 -11.52
C GLU A 55 -0.98 -14.80 -11.26
N VAL A 56 -0.78 -13.95 -10.26
CA VAL A 56 0.55 -13.48 -9.86
C VAL A 56 1.38 -14.67 -9.30
N GLY A 57 2.38 -15.13 -10.06
CA GLY A 57 3.27 -16.24 -9.68
C GLY A 57 4.60 -16.26 -10.47
N GLN A 58 5.71 -16.33 -9.73
CA GLN A 58 7.13 -16.49 -10.12
C GLN A 58 7.55 -16.14 -11.57
N GLY A 59 7.96 -14.88 -11.80
CA GLY A 59 8.71 -14.49 -12.98
C GLY A 59 10.22 -14.72 -12.82
N ALA A 60 10.86 -15.36 -13.80
CA ALA A 60 12.31 -15.61 -13.80
C ALA A 60 13.10 -14.35 -14.20
N LYS A 61 14.18 -14.05 -13.46
CA LYS A 61 15.14 -12.97 -13.76
C LYS A 61 16.30 -13.49 -14.60
N GLU A 62 16.32 -13.18 -15.90
CA GLU A 62 17.55 -13.07 -16.67
C GLU A 62 17.43 -11.97 -17.74
N GLY A 63 18.52 -11.22 -17.97
CA GLY A 63 18.67 -10.33 -19.13
C GLY A 63 19.65 -9.18 -18.96
N GLY A 64 20.78 -9.24 -19.67
CA GLY A 64 21.86 -8.23 -19.69
C GLY A 64 21.60 -6.97 -20.55
N ASN A 65 22.63 -6.12 -20.64
CA ASN A 65 22.61 -4.79 -21.28
C ASN A 65 22.09 -4.81 -22.73
N ARG A 66 20.89 -4.25 -22.92
CA ARG A 66 20.27 -3.93 -24.21
C ARG A 66 19.63 -2.54 -24.13
N PRO A 67 19.43 -1.83 -25.24
CA PRO A 67 18.78 -0.52 -25.24
C PRO A 67 17.44 -0.60 -24.48
N LEU A 68 17.26 0.34 -23.54
CA LEU A 68 16.04 0.45 -22.73
C LEU A 68 14.86 0.73 -23.66
N ALA A 69 14.09 -0.30 -23.97
CA ALA A 69 12.79 -0.14 -24.58
C ALA A 69 11.87 0.56 -23.57
N SER A 70 11.14 1.58 -24.00
CA SER A 70 10.18 2.31 -23.16
C SER A 70 8.77 2.03 -23.65
N TRP A 71 7.87 1.81 -22.70
CA TRP A 71 6.45 1.60 -22.95
C TRP A 71 5.63 2.29 -21.85
N ARG A 72 4.38 2.59 -22.18
CA ARG A 72 3.37 3.10 -21.26
C ARG A 72 2.10 2.29 -21.48
N THR A 73 1.72 1.49 -20.50
CA THR A 73 0.51 0.66 -20.58
C THR A 73 -0.24 0.68 -19.26
N ILE A 74 -1.53 0.41 -19.31
CA ILE A 74 -2.34 0.11 -18.14
C ILE A 74 -2.40 -1.41 -18.03
N ALA A 75 -1.85 -1.95 -16.94
CA ALA A 75 -1.99 -3.37 -16.64
C ALA A 75 -3.17 -3.61 -15.69
N ILE A 76 -4.00 -4.61 -15.98
CA ILE A 76 -4.94 -5.20 -15.01
C ILE A 76 -4.36 -6.54 -14.58
N SER A 77 -4.18 -6.72 -13.28
CA SER A 77 -3.73 -7.96 -12.67
C SER A 77 -4.80 -8.47 -11.70
N THR A 78 -4.89 -9.78 -11.50
CA THR A 78 -5.78 -10.37 -10.50
C THR A 78 -5.02 -11.31 -9.55
N GLY A 79 -5.42 -11.33 -8.28
CA GLY A 79 -4.77 -12.13 -7.25
C GLY A 79 -5.67 -12.43 -6.04
N GLU A 80 -5.20 -13.28 -5.13
CA GLU A 80 -5.90 -13.54 -3.87
C GLU A 80 -5.56 -12.50 -2.80
N LYS A 81 -4.29 -12.08 -2.76
CA LYS A 81 -3.75 -11.09 -1.84
C LYS A 81 -3.38 -9.84 -2.61
N ASP A 82 -3.28 -8.71 -1.91
CA ASP A 82 -2.69 -7.51 -2.47
C ASP A 82 -1.20 -7.74 -2.84
N ILE A 83 -0.70 -6.94 -3.78
CA ILE A 83 0.70 -7.03 -4.25
C ILE A 83 1.72 -6.82 -3.11
N PRO A 84 1.54 -5.87 -2.18
CA PRO A 84 2.41 -5.75 -1.00
C PRO A 84 2.59 -7.04 -0.22
N THR A 85 1.49 -7.65 0.18
CA THR A 85 1.47 -8.90 0.93
C THR A 85 2.16 -10.02 0.13
N PHE A 86 1.84 -10.12 -1.16
CA PHE A 86 2.48 -11.09 -2.06
C PHE A 86 4.01 -10.92 -2.14
N LEU A 87 4.50 -9.68 -2.26
CA LEU A 87 5.94 -9.40 -2.36
C LEU A 87 6.67 -9.64 -1.03
N MET A 88 6.02 -9.34 0.10
CA MET A 88 6.56 -9.63 1.44
C MET A 88 6.74 -11.14 1.66
N GLU A 89 5.77 -11.96 1.26
CA GLU A 89 5.85 -13.42 1.34
C GLU A 89 6.99 -14.00 0.48
N ALA A 90 7.31 -13.32 -0.63
CA ALA A 90 8.46 -13.65 -1.47
C ALA A 90 9.81 -13.10 -0.96
N GLY A 91 9.83 -12.42 0.19
CA GLY A 91 11.03 -11.80 0.76
C GLY A 91 11.54 -10.58 -0.02
N ILE A 92 10.70 -9.99 -0.88
CA ILE A 92 11.05 -8.84 -1.71
C ILE A 92 10.79 -7.55 -0.95
N LYS A 93 11.86 -6.79 -0.65
CA LYS A 93 11.74 -5.44 -0.09
C LYS A 93 11.07 -4.51 -1.08
N MET A 94 10.16 -3.69 -0.57
CA MET A 94 9.36 -2.77 -1.36
C MET A 94 9.46 -1.36 -0.80
N ASN A 95 9.50 -0.37 -1.68
CA ASN A 95 9.50 1.04 -1.30
C ASN A 95 8.08 1.60 -1.43
N ALA A 96 7.61 2.47 -0.54
CA ALA A 96 6.21 2.88 -0.55
C ALA A 96 5.82 3.71 -1.79
N GLY A 97 6.78 4.36 -2.45
CA GLY A 97 6.57 4.98 -3.77
C GLY A 97 6.19 4.00 -4.88
N GLN A 98 6.43 2.69 -4.71
CA GLN A 98 5.99 1.64 -5.65
C GLN A 98 4.53 1.23 -5.40
N LEU A 99 4.04 1.37 -4.17
CA LEU A 99 2.68 0.98 -3.77
C LEU A 99 1.60 1.75 -4.51
N VAL A 100 1.82 3.04 -4.70
CA VAL A 100 0.87 3.93 -5.40
C VAL A 100 0.95 3.81 -6.91
N ARG A 101 1.95 3.08 -7.45
CA ARG A 101 2.11 2.88 -8.90
C ARG A 101 1.21 1.80 -9.46
N LEU A 102 0.68 0.91 -8.63
CA LEU A 102 -0.30 -0.09 -9.02
C LEU A 102 -1.45 -0.05 -8.01
N LEU A 103 -2.61 0.46 -8.43
CA LEU A 103 -3.79 0.54 -7.55
C LEU A 103 -4.25 -0.87 -7.19
N ASN A 104 -4.11 -1.25 -5.91
CA ASN A 104 -4.59 -2.52 -5.36
C ASN A 104 -6.02 -2.33 -4.89
N ILE A 105 -7.01 -2.78 -5.65
CA ILE A 105 -8.42 -2.58 -5.35
C ILE A 105 -9.00 -3.88 -4.81
N PRO A 106 -9.49 -3.91 -3.55
CA PRO A 106 -10.22 -5.05 -3.03
C PRO A 106 -11.53 -5.23 -3.80
N MET A 107 -11.89 -6.47 -4.09
CA MET A 107 -13.09 -6.79 -4.85
C MET A 107 -14.12 -7.54 -3.99
N GLU A 108 -15.36 -7.06 -4.01
CA GLU A 108 -16.51 -7.71 -3.39
C GLU A 108 -17.28 -8.58 -4.40
N ARG A 109 -18.08 -9.52 -3.89
CA ARG A 109 -19.00 -10.30 -4.72
C ARG A 109 -20.10 -9.40 -5.30
N ALA A 110 -20.55 -9.70 -6.51
CA ALA A 110 -21.66 -8.99 -7.14
C ALA A 110 -22.93 -9.09 -6.28
N LYS A 111 -23.51 -7.93 -5.95
CA LYS A 111 -24.76 -7.80 -5.17
C LYS A 111 -26.00 -7.86 -6.05
N ASN A 112 -25.89 -7.35 -7.28
CA ASN A 112 -26.94 -7.43 -8.29
C ASN A 112 -26.56 -8.49 -9.33
N LEU A 113 -27.46 -9.45 -9.56
CA LEU A 113 -27.27 -10.58 -10.47
C LEU A 113 -28.08 -10.45 -11.76
N HIS A 114 -28.79 -9.33 -11.96
CA HIS A 114 -29.57 -9.05 -13.16
C HIS A 114 -30.58 -10.16 -13.52
N GLY A 115 -31.26 -10.70 -12.50
CA GLY A 115 -32.28 -11.76 -12.66
C GLY A 115 -31.73 -13.18 -12.76
N LEU A 116 -30.43 -13.40 -12.55
CA LEU A 116 -29.82 -14.72 -12.54
C LEU A 116 -29.79 -15.34 -11.14
N ASP A 117 -29.92 -16.67 -11.09
CA ASP A 117 -30.15 -17.43 -9.85
C ASP A 117 -28.95 -17.48 -8.89
N SER A 118 -27.75 -17.20 -9.38
CA SER A 118 -26.53 -17.25 -8.55
C SER A 118 -25.41 -16.37 -9.08
N GLY A 119 -24.48 -16.00 -8.20
CA GLY A 119 -23.26 -15.30 -8.58
C GLY A 119 -22.43 -16.05 -9.63
N LYS A 120 -22.47 -17.40 -9.61
CA LYS A 120 -21.84 -18.23 -10.63
C LYS A 120 -22.54 -18.07 -11.98
N ALA A 121 -23.87 -18.19 -12.02
CA ALA A 121 -24.65 -18.01 -13.25
C ALA A 121 -24.44 -16.61 -13.84
N HIS A 122 -24.37 -15.58 -12.99
CA HIS A 122 -24.03 -14.22 -13.39
C HIS A 122 -22.62 -14.10 -13.98
N ALA A 123 -21.61 -14.66 -13.31
CA ALA A 123 -20.24 -14.66 -13.83
C ALA A 123 -20.11 -15.43 -15.16
N ASP A 124 -20.79 -16.57 -15.29
CA ASP A 124 -20.77 -17.40 -16.50
C ASP A 124 -21.50 -16.72 -17.67
N ALA A 125 -22.61 -16.00 -17.40
CA ALA A 125 -23.30 -15.19 -18.39
C ALA A 125 -22.40 -14.05 -18.91
N LEU A 126 -21.71 -13.32 -18.02
CA LEU A 126 -20.77 -12.27 -18.40
C LEU A 126 -19.61 -12.82 -19.23
N LYS A 127 -18.98 -13.92 -18.80
CA LYS A 127 -17.89 -14.56 -19.55
C LYS A 127 -18.31 -14.97 -20.96
N ARG A 128 -19.50 -15.55 -21.10
CA ARG A 128 -20.06 -15.92 -22.39
C ARG A 128 -20.31 -14.69 -23.26
N GLY A 129 -20.91 -13.63 -22.71
CA GLY A 129 -21.09 -12.36 -23.42
C GLY A 129 -19.77 -11.78 -23.94
N CYS A 130 -18.73 -11.77 -23.12
CA CYS A 130 -17.39 -11.30 -23.51
C CYS A 130 -16.70 -12.16 -24.58
N ARG A 131 -17.03 -13.45 -24.66
CA ARG A 131 -16.51 -14.37 -25.68
C ARG A 131 -17.25 -14.28 -27.00
N GLU A 132 -18.55 -14.03 -26.95
CA GLU A 132 -19.41 -13.91 -28.13
C GLU A 132 -19.36 -12.50 -28.72
N HIS A 133 -19.10 -11.48 -27.89
CA HIS A 133 -19.11 -10.07 -28.27
C HIS A 133 -17.91 -9.33 -27.69
N TYR A 134 -16.99 -8.93 -28.57
CA TYR A 134 -15.76 -8.23 -28.19
C TYR A 134 -15.27 -7.26 -29.28
N GLY A 135 -14.39 -6.34 -28.90
CA GLY A 135 -13.71 -5.38 -29.78
C GLY A 135 -14.55 -4.21 -30.28
N ALA A 136 -15.89 -4.32 -30.26
CA ALA A 136 -16.79 -3.28 -30.77
C ALA A 136 -16.74 -2.00 -29.91
N ALA A 137 -16.95 -2.14 -28.59
CA ALA A 137 -17.02 -1.01 -27.67
C ALA A 137 -15.72 -0.19 -27.64
N GLY A 138 -14.56 -0.83 -27.60
CA GLY A 138 -13.27 -0.12 -27.61
C GLY A 138 -13.02 0.64 -28.90
N ARG A 139 -13.37 0.06 -30.06
CA ARG A 139 -13.23 0.74 -31.37
C ARG A 139 -14.13 1.97 -31.47
N GLU A 140 -15.39 1.85 -31.06
CA GLU A 140 -16.32 2.99 -31.02
C GLU A 140 -15.83 4.08 -30.06
N TRP A 141 -15.34 3.69 -28.88
CA TRP A 141 -14.81 4.66 -27.91
C TRP A 141 -13.58 5.39 -28.44
N ILE A 142 -12.65 4.68 -29.09
CA ILE A 142 -11.46 5.29 -29.71
C ILE A 142 -11.87 6.26 -30.82
N SER A 143 -12.86 5.90 -31.65
CA SER A 143 -13.39 6.76 -32.70
C SER A 143 -14.03 8.03 -32.12
N TYR A 144 -14.81 7.88 -31.05
CA TYR A 144 -15.40 8.99 -30.30
C TYR A 144 -14.32 9.91 -29.70
N LEU A 145 -13.31 9.36 -29.01
CA LEU A 145 -12.22 10.16 -28.44
C LEU A 145 -11.42 10.90 -29.50
N SER A 146 -11.17 10.26 -30.65
CA SER A 146 -10.43 10.86 -31.77
C SER A 146 -11.17 12.05 -32.38
N SER A 147 -12.50 12.04 -32.34
CA SER A 147 -13.35 13.14 -32.79
C SER A 147 -13.61 14.21 -31.72
N HIS A 148 -13.37 13.91 -30.44
CA HIS A 148 -13.67 14.80 -29.31
C HIS A 148 -12.46 15.09 -28.39
N PRO A 149 -11.27 15.47 -28.91
CA PRO A 149 -10.06 15.61 -28.09
C PRO A 149 -10.14 16.75 -27.06
N GLN A 150 -10.85 17.84 -27.36
CA GLN A 150 -11.02 18.95 -26.42
C GLN A 150 -11.98 18.59 -25.28
N GLU A 151 -13.03 17.83 -25.58
CA GLU A 151 -13.95 17.33 -24.55
C GLU A 151 -13.24 16.34 -23.64
N ALA A 152 -12.41 15.45 -24.20
CA ALA A 152 -11.61 14.52 -23.41
C ALA A 152 -10.66 15.26 -22.45
N LYS A 153 -9.95 16.29 -22.94
CA LYS A 153 -9.09 17.12 -22.10
C LYS A 153 -9.88 17.85 -21.01
N LYS A 154 -11.05 18.39 -21.34
CA LYS A 154 -11.93 19.08 -20.39
C LYS A 154 -12.46 18.12 -19.32
N ALA A 155 -12.87 16.91 -19.72
CA ALA A 155 -13.34 15.87 -18.79
C ALA A 155 -12.24 15.51 -17.78
N TYR A 156 -11.00 15.34 -18.24
CA TYR A 156 -9.85 15.11 -17.36
C TYR A 156 -9.60 16.27 -16.39
N LEU A 157 -9.53 17.51 -16.87
CA LEU A 157 -9.27 18.68 -16.01
C LEU A 157 -10.38 18.89 -14.96
N ASN A 158 -11.63 18.67 -15.35
CA ASN A 158 -12.77 18.73 -14.43
C ASN A 158 -12.67 17.64 -13.35
N ALA A 159 -12.40 16.39 -13.76
CA ALA A 159 -12.23 15.28 -12.83
C ALA A 159 -11.05 15.54 -11.89
N GLN A 160 -9.91 16.00 -12.40
CA GLN A 160 -8.73 16.32 -11.60
C GLN A 160 -9.05 17.40 -10.55
N SER A 161 -9.72 18.48 -10.95
CA SER A 161 -10.15 19.54 -10.02
C SER A 161 -11.08 19.01 -8.92
N ARG A 162 -11.99 18.08 -9.27
CA ARG A 162 -12.89 17.43 -8.32
C ARG A 162 -12.11 16.56 -7.32
N TRP A 163 -11.26 15.67 -7.81
CA TRP A 163 -10.47 14.75 -6.97
C TRP A 163 -9.51 15.48 -6.03
N CYS A 164 -8.87 16.56 -6.48
CA CYS A 164 -8.03 17.38 -5.60
C CYS A 164 -8.80 17.98 -4.41
N LYS A 165 -10.10 18.26 -4.57
CA LYS A 165 -10.94 18.80 -3.49
C LYS A 165 -11.56 17.73 -2.60
N LEU A 166 -11.68 16.50 -3.09
CA LEU A 166 -12.30 15.39 -2.36
C LEU A 166 -11.37 14.77 -1.32
N ILE A 167 -10.05 14.87 -1.51
CA ILE A 167 -9.06 14.26 -0.63
C ILE A 167 -8.62 15.30 0.41
N PRO A 168 -8.80 15.04 1.72
CA PRO A 168 -8.33 15.93 2.77
C PRO A 168 -6.82 16.18 2.71
N GLU A 169 -6.39 17.41 2.98
CA GLU A 169 -4.95 17.78 3.04
C GLU A 169 -4.16 17.00 4.11
N SER A 170 -4.86 16.41 5.09
CA SER A 170 -4.27 15.58 6.13
C SER A 170 -3.82 14.21 5.63
N TYR A 171 -4.25 13.78 4.44
CA TYR A 171 -3.90 12.47 3.90
C TYR A 171 -2.46 12.48 3.39
N GLY A 172 -1.78 11.33 3.48
CA GLY A 172 -0.39 11.22 3.03
C GLY A 172 -0.22 11.53 1.53
N GLU A 173 0.97 12.01 1.11
CA GLU A 173 1.29 12.29 -0.30
C GLU A 173 0.97 11.13 -1.25
N GLN A 174 1.06 9.90 -0.74
CA GLN A 174 0.73 8.69 -1.47
C GLN A 174 -0.73 8.67 -1.95
N VAL A 175 -1.66 9.07 -1.09
CA VAL A 175 -3.08 9.16 -1.44
C VAL A 175 -3.33 10.30 -2.42
N HIS A 176 -2.65 11.45 -2.25
CA HIS A 176 -2.70 12.53 -3.21
C HIS A 176 -2.20 12.12 -4.61
N ARG A 177 -1.16 11.27 -4.72
CA ARG A 177 -0.69 10.74 -6.02
C ARG A 177 -1.69 9.79 -6.69
N VAL A 178 -2.56 9.15 -5.90
CA VAL A 178 -3.60 8.26 -6.42
C VAL A 178 -4.77 9.06 -7.02
N SER A 179 -4.98 10.30 -6.58
CA SER A 179 -6.04 11.19 -7.08
C SER A 179 -6.05 11.35 -8.60
N ASP A 180 -4.89 11.60 -9.21
CA ASP A 180 -4.77 11.76 -10.66
C ASP A 180 -5.23 10.52 -11.42
N ARG A 181 -5.05 9.32 -10.86
CA ARG A 181 -5.49 8.08 -11.49
C ARG A 181 -7.00 7.93 -11.45
N PHE A 182 -7.61 8.24 -10.30
CA PHE A 182 -9.05 8.27 -10.19
C PHE A 182 -9.67 9.35 -11.08
N ALA A 183 -8.98 10.47 -11.28
CA ALA A 183 -9.39 11.49 -12.24
C ALA A 183 -9.36 10.97 -13.69
N VAL A 184 -8.32 10.22 -14.09
CA VAL A 184 -8.30 9.54 -15.40
C VAL A 184 -9.45 8.54 -15.53
N LEU A 185 -9.71 7.73 -14.50
CA LEU A 185 -10.80 6.75 -14.50
C LEU A 185 -12.16 7.44 -14.62
N GLU A 186 -12.38 8.54 -13.92
CA GLU A 186 -13.62 9.32 -14.00
C GLU A 186 -13.80 9.94 -15.38
N ALA A 187 -12.76 10.57 -15.93
CA ALA A 187 -12.82 11.13 -17.27
C ALA A 187 -13.14 10.04 -18.31
N ALA A 188 -12.49 8.87 -18.20
CA ALA A 188 -12.75 7.74 -19.09
C ALA A 188 -14.19 7.23 -18.97
N LEU A 189 -14.70 7.08 -17.74
CA LEU A 189 -16.06 6.61 -17.50
C LEU A 189 -17.11 7.63 -17.99
N MET A 190 -16.85 8.92 -17.79
CA MET A 190 -17.68 10.02 -18.27
C MET A 190 -17.76 10.05 -19.81
N LEU A 191 -16.64 9.89 -20.50
CA LEU A 191 -16.61 9.81 -21.96
C LEU A 191 -17.17 8.48 -22.48
N GLY A 192 -17.08 7.41 -21.68
CA GLY A 192 -17.65 6.10 -21.97
C GLY A 192 -19.18 6.01 -21.85
N ARG A 193 -19.85 7.07 -21.39
CA ARG A 193 -21.32 7.15 -21.29
C ARG A 193 -22.03 6.95 -22.63
N VAL A 194 -21.36 7.32 -23.72
CA VAL A 194 -21.85 7.10 -25.10
C VAL A 194 -22.02 5.61 -25.45
N ILE A 195 -21.36 4.71 -24.72
CA ILE A 195 -21.46 3.26 -24.89
C ILE A 195 -22.24 2.64 -23.74
N THR A 196 -21.91 3.01 -22.50
CA THR A 196 -22.48 2.38 -21.29
C THR A 196 -23.91 2.80 -21.00
N GLY A 197 -24.34 3.96 -21.50
CA GLY A 197 -25.64 4.56 -21.18
C GLY A 197 -25.75 5.07 -19.73
N TRP A 198 -24.66 5.06 -18.97
CA TRP A 198 -24.67 5.54 -17.59
C TRP A 198 -24.87 7.06 -17.53
N ASP A 199 -25.54 7.53 -16.49
CA ASP A 199 -25.57 8.95 -16.21
C ASP A 199 -24.33 9.42 -15.45
N GLU A 200 -24.17 10.74 -15.44
CA GLU A 200 -23.01 11.40 -14.85
C GLU A 200 -22.86 11.14 -13.35
N GLN A 201 -23.98 11.05 -12.62
CA GLN A 201 -23.94 10.89 -11.18
C GLN A 201 -23.55 9.46 -10.81
N HIS A 202 -24.11 8.46 -11.49
CA HIS A 202 -23.71 7.06 -11.33
C HIS A 202 -22.22 6.85 -11.61
N CYS A 203 -21.66 7.50 -12.64
CA CYS A 203 -20.22 7.42 -12.92
C CYS A 203 -19.38 7.91 -11.73
N ARG A 204 -19.78 9.03 -11.12
CA ARG A 204 -19.07 9.60 -9.97
C ARG A 204 -19.22 8.76 -8.71
N ASP A 205 -20.44 8.30 -8.43
CA ASP A 205 -20.76 7.56 -7.21
C ASP A 205 -20.00 6.23 -7.16
N VAL A 206 -19.92 5.51 -8.28
CA VAL A 206 -19.17 4.24 -8.37
C VAL A 206 -17.68 4.45 -8.10
N LEU A 207 -17.06 5.48 -8.67
CA LEU A 207 -15.64 5.73 -8.45
C LEU A 207 -15.36 6.25 -7.04
N GLN A 208 -16.27 7.05 -6.47
CA GLN A 208 -16.17 7.48 -5.09
C GLN A 208 -16.30 6.30 -4.12
N TYR A 209 -17.23 5.36 -4.37
CA TYR A 209 -17.33 4.11 -3.63
C TYR A 209 -16.03 3.32 -3.69
N ILE A 210 -15.50 3.06 -4.90
CA ILE A 210 -14.25 2.31 -5.08
C ILE A 210 -13.08 3.00 -4.37
N PHE A 211 -13.00 4.33 -4.42
CA PHE A 211 -11.99 5.09 -3.69
C PHE A 211 -12.12 4.93 -2.18
N ASN A 212 -13.32 5.01 -1.62
CA ASN A 212 -13.54 4.85 -0.19
C ASN A 212 -13.17 3.44 0.29
N VAL A 213 -13.53 2.40 -0.48
CA VAL A 213 -13.11 1.03 -0.19
C VAL A 213 -11.58 0.90 -0.28
N TRP A 214 -10.96 1.53 -1.28
CA TRP A 214 -9.51 1.54 -1.41
C TRP A 214 -8.81 2.26 -0.24
N VAL A 215 -9.30 3.42 0.18
CA VAL A 215 -8.75 4.17 1.33
C VAL A 215 -8.93 3.40 2.63
N ALA A 216 -10.04 2.68 2.83
CA ALA A 216 -10.25 1.87 4.01
C ALA A 216 -9.18 0.77 4.17
N GLU A 217 -8.76 0.13 3.07
CA GLU A 217 -7.70 -0.89 3.08
C GLU A 217 -6.28 -0.31 3.00
N PHE A 218 -6.13 0.80 2.27
CA PHE A 218 -4.82 1.46 2.13
C PHE A 218 -4.45 2.27 3.37
N GLY A 219 -5.42 2.71 4.16
CA GLY A 219 -5.24 3.69 5.21
C GLY A 219 -5.18 5.12 4.67
N THR A 220 -5.26 6.08 5.59
CA THR A 220 -5.16 7.53 5.30
C THR A 220 -3.76 8.07 5.55
N GLY A 221 -2.90 7.29 6.21
CA GLY A 221 -1.54 7.63 6.59
C GLY A 221 -0.48 7.28 5.55
N ASN A 222 0.73 7.73 5.81
CA ASN A 222 1.91 7.25 5.09
C ASN A 222 2.28 5.89 5.72
N LYS A 223 1.96 4.76 5.07
CA LYS A 223 2.23 3.40 5.57
C LYS A 223 3.65 3.19 6.14
N GLU A 224 4.63 3.93 5.62
CA GLU A 224 5.99 3.91 6.17
C GLU A 224 6.04 4.42 7.61
N LEU A 225 5.27 5.46 7.96
CA LEU A 225 5.19 6.00 9.32
C LEU A 225 4.48 5.05 10.29
N GLU A 226 3.40 4.40 9.84
CA GLU A 226 2.70 3.37 10.62
C GLU A 226 3.62 2.19 10.91
N GLN A 227 4.32 1.70 9.90
CA GLN A 227 5.30 0.62 10.05
C GLN A 227 6.45 0.98 11.01
N ILE A 228 6.89 2.25 11.03
CA ILE A 228 7.90 2.74 11.98
C ILE A 228 7.40 2.62 13.43
N VAL A 229 6.15 3.01 13.67
CA VAL A 229 5.50 2.92 14.98
C VAL A 229 5.32 1.46 15.39
N GLU A 230 4.71 0.66 14.53
CA GLU A 230 4.45 -0.77 14.74
C GLU A 230 5.75 -1.53 15.05
N GLN A 231 6.78 -1.39 14.21
CA GLN A 231 8.08 -2.04 14.41
C GLN A 231 8.75 -1.67 15.73
N THR A 232 8.52 -0.44 16.22
CA THR A 232 9.05 0.00 17.51
C THR A 232 8.27 -0.60 18.68
N VAL A 233 6.94 -0.58 18.61
CA VAL A 233 6.04 -1.15 19.62
C VAL A 233 6.25 -2.66 19.73
N ASP A 234 6.33 -3.37 18.62
CA ASP A 234 6.59 -4.81 18.57
C ASP A 234 7.91 -5.18 19.25
N PHE A 235 8.97 -4.43 18.96
CA PHE A 235 10.26 -4.66 19.60
C PHE A 235 10.19 -4.44 21.12
N LEU A 236 9.52 -3.37 21.56
CA LEU A 236 9.36 -3.07 22.98
C LEU A 236 8.49 -4.10 23.70
N ASN A 237 7.41 -4.59 23.07
CA ASN A 237 6.56 -5.64 23.64
C ASN A 237 7.29 -6.99 23.72
N ALA A 238 8.01 -7.38 22.67
CA ALA A 238 8.73 -8.65 22.63
C ALA A 238 9.98 -8.67 23.53
N HIS A 239 10.67 -7.53 23.68
CA HIS A 239 11.99 -7.47 24.29
C HIS A 239 12.13 -6.53 25.49
N GLY A 240 11.12 -5.70 25.77
CA GLY A 240 11.14 -4.70 26.84
C GLY A 240 11.32 -5.30 28.24
N MET A 241 10.92 -6.56 28.45
CA MET A 241 11.10 -7.26 29.73
C MET A 241 12.39 -8.09 29.80
N SER A 242 12.92 -8.53 28.65
CA SER A 242 13.98 -9.54 28.58
C SER A 242 15.34 -8.99 28.19
N ARG A 243 15.40 -7.89 27.42
CA ARG A 243 16.65 -7.29 26.92
C ARG A 243 16.94 -5.92 27.50
N TYR A 244 16.05 -5.39 28.36
CA TYR A 244 16.24 -4.11 29.04
C TYR A 244 16.44 -4.30 30.54
N ALA A 245 17.62 -3.90 31.01
CA ALA A 245 17.98 -3.91 32.42
C ALA A 245 17.07 -2.96 33.23
N PRO A 246 16.36 -3.44 34.27
CA PRO A 246 15.60 -2.55 35.15
C PRO A 246 16.54 -1.61 35.90
N LEU A 247 16.11 -0.36 36.07
CA LEU A 247 16.75 0.61 36.94
C LEU A 247 15.92 0.80 38.22
N PRO A 248 16.54 0.75 39.43
CA PRO A 248 17.97 0.48 39.69
C PRO A 248 18.38 -0.96 39.34
N TYR A 249 19.58 -1.14 38.80
CA TYR A 249 20.11 -2.43 38.33
C TYR A 249 20.81 -3.18 39.47
N ASP A 250 20.48 -4.46 39.68
CA ASP A 250 21.15 -5.36 40.63
C ASP A 250 22.15 -6.26 39.87
N GLU A 251 23.38 -6.35 40.36
CA GLU A 251 24.42 -7.21 39.79
C GLU A 251 24.06 -8.71 39.90
N ARG A 252 23.13 -9.07 40.79
CA ARG A 252 22.58 -10.43 40.89
C ARG A 252 21.71 -10.82 39.69
N ASP A 253 21.26 -9.85 38.91
CA ASP A 253 20.48 -10.05 37.69
C ASP A 253 21.37 -10.32 36.45
N LEU A 254 22.63 -10.73 36.65
CA LEU A 254 23.60 -10.97 35.58
C LEU A 254 23.52 -12.41 34.99
N PRO A 255 23.71 -12.58 33.66
CA PRO A 255 23.72 -11.58 32.59
C PRO A 255 22.41 -11.57 31.76
N ILE A 256 21.91 -10.37 31.45
CA ILE A 256 20.87 -10.18 30.41
C ILE A 256 21.50 -10.43 29.04
N ARG A 257 21.01 -11.46 28.34
CA ARG A 257 21.46 -11.80 26.99
C ARG A 257 21.06 -10.69 26.01
N ASP A 258 21.99 -10.30 25.14
CA ASP A 258 21.78 -9.32 24.06
C ASP A 258 21.19 -7.98 24.54
N LEU A 259 21.76 -7.40 25.60
CA LEU A 259 21.30 -6.17 26.25
C LEU A 259 20.99 -5.05 25.23
N ALA A 260 19.71 -4.70 25.12
CA ALA A 260 19.18 -3.65 24.25
C ALA A 260 19.24 -2.25 24.91
N GLY A 261 19.22 -2.20 26.25
CA GLY A 261 19.24 -0.95 27.00
C GLY A 261 18.79 -1.08 28.44
N TYR A 262 18.27 0.03 28.99
CA TYR A 262 17.79 0.12 30.36
C TYR A 262 16.34 0.57 30.39
N ARG A 263 15.60 0.21 31.44
CA ARG A 263 14.22 0.64 31.63
C ARG A 263 13.99 1.19 33.02
N GLU A 264 13.11 2.17 33.12
CA GLU A 264 12.73 2.80 34.38
C GLU A 264 11.22 3.01 34.38
N LYS A 265 10.54 2.51 35.43
CA LYS A 265 9.12 2.81 35.65
C LYS A 265 9.04 4.13 36.42
N LYS A 266 8.43 5.15 35.84
CA LYS A 266 8.31 6.47 36.48
C LYS A 266 7.01 6.58 37.27
N GLY A 267 6.97 5.91 38.42
CA GLY A 267 5.90 5.99 39.41
C GLY A 267 5.66 4.66 40.12
N GLN A 268 4.62 4.59 40.96
CA GLN A 268 4.30 3.42 41.80
C GLN A 268 3.01 2.70 41.38
N HIS A 269 2.22 3.27 40.47
CA HIS A 269 1.00 2.66 39.95
C HIS A 269 1.30 1.73 38.77
N ASP A 270 0.43 0.75 38.53
CA ASP A 270 0.68 -0.22 37.47
C ASP A 270 0.65 0.40 36.07
N ASP A 271 -0.15 1.45 35.90
CA ASP A 271 -0.34 2.19 34.65
C ASP A 271 0.75 3.24 34.36
N ASP A 272 1.75 3.38 35.25
CA ASP A 272 2.81 4.37 35.05
C ASP A 272 3.69 4.03 33.84
N PRO A 273 4.00 5.02 32.98
CA PRO A 273 4.69 4.78 31.72
C PRO A 273 6.12 4.26 31.95
N VAL A 274 6.47 3.22 31.21
CA VAL A 274 7.83 2.67 31.22
C VAL A 274 8.69 3.46 30.24
N VAL A 275 9.80 4.00 30.76
CA VAL A 275 10.80 4.71 29.96
C VAL A 275 11.90 3.74 29.59
N PHE A 276 12.15 3.58 28.29
CA PHE A 276 13.19 2.73 27.74
C PHE A 276 14.36 3.57 27.21
N TYR A 277 15.53 3.40 27.82
CA TYR A 277 16.80 3.96 27.36
C TYR A 277 17.49 2.96 26.42
N THR A 278 17.18 3.04 25.14
CA THR A 278 17.66 2.10 24.13
C THR A 278 19.04 2.48 23.61
N LEU A 279 19.96 1.52 23.59
CA LEU A 279 21.33 1.74 23.14
C LEU A 279 21.38 2.04 21.64
N PRO A 280 22.33 2.87 21.17
CA PRO A 280 22.35 3.30 19.78
C PRO A 280 22.54 2.18 18.76
N ALA A 281 23.28 1.12 19.12
CA ALA A 281 23.48 -0.02 18.23
C ALA A 281 22.16 -0.76 17.98
N THR A 282 21.45 -1.16 19.04
CA THR A 282 20.15 -1.81 18.96
C THR A 282 19.12 -0.95 18.23
N PHE A 283 19.02 0.35 18.57
CA PHE A 283 18.09 1.24 17.88
C PHE A 283 18.35 1.30 16.38
N LYS A 284 19.61 1.40 15.94
CA LYS A 284 19.95 1.56 14.52
C LYS A 284 19.93 0.25 13.72
N GLN A 285 20.36 -0.84 14.33
CA GLN A 285 20.60 -2.11 13.63
C GLN A 285 19.41 -3.07 13.72
N GLU A 286 18.59 -2.94 14.77
CA GLU A 286 17.47 -3.84 15.04
C GLU A 286 16.13 -3.11 14.89
N ILE A 287 15.92 -2.03 15.66
CA ILE A 287 14.63 -1.32 15.69
C ILE A 287 14.38 -0.53 14.41
N ALA A 288 15.32 0.31 13.99
CA ALA A 288 15.22 1.11 12.76
C ALA A 288 15.69 0.35 11.50
N ARG A 289 15.79 -0.98 11.58
CA ARG A 289 16.35 -1.79 10.49
C ARG A 289 15.51 -1.63 9.23
N GLY A 290 16.16 -1.21 8.14
CA GLY A 290 15.51 -1.00 6.85
C GLY A 290 15.08 0.44 6.58
N PHE A 291 15.22 1.35 7.54
CA PHE A 291 14.84 2.75 7.41
C PHE A 291 16.04 3.70 7.56
N ASN A 292 15.88 4.95 7.09
CA ASN A 292 16.80 6.02 7.44
C ASN A 292 16.61 6.38 8.94
N VAL A 293 17.68 6.29 9.73
CA VAL A 293 17.63 6.43 11.19
C VAL A 293 17.10 7.80 11.66
N ASP A 294 17.46 8.89 10.97
CA ASP A 294 17.05 10.23 11.40
C ASP A 294 15.57 10.48 11.08
N MET A 295 15.09 9.98 9.94
CA MET A 295 13.67 10.00 9.59
C MET A 295 12.84 9.10 10.51
N PHE A 296 13.35 7.92 10.85
CA PHE A 296 12.74 7.00 11.81
C PHE A 296 12.59 7.66 13.19
N ALA A 297 13.67 8.26 13.69
CA ALA A 297 13.65 8.94 14.98
C ALA A 297 12.72 10.17 14.99
N ASP A 298 12.70 10.97 13.91
CA ASP A 298 11.79 12.12 13.79
C ASP A 298 10.32 11.68 13.81
N THR A 299 10.00 10.57 13.11
CA THR A 299 8.65 9.99 13.10
C THR A 299 8.21 9.56 14.50
N LEU A 300 9.08 8.89 15.26
CA LEU A 300 8.75 8.50 16.63
C LEU A 300 8.62 9.71 17.58
N VAL A 301 9.36 10.81 17.34
CA VAL A 301 9.18 12.05 18.09
C VAL A 301 7.79 12.66 17.84
N LYS A 302 7.37 12.71 16.57
CA LYS A 302 6.05 13.24 16.19
C LYS A 302 4.89 12.43 16.77
N ASN A 303 5.07 11.12 16.94
CA ASN A 303 4.09 10.22 17.55
C ASN A 303 4.22 10.10 19.08
N GLY A 304 5.10 10.88 19.73
CA GLY A 304 5.26 10.87 21.18
C GLY A 304 5.96 9.64 21.77
N ILE A 305 6.36 8.67 20.95
CA ILE A 305 7.06 7.44 21.37
C ILE A 305 8.52 7.74 21.73
N LEU A 306 9.16 8.70 21.06
CA LEU A 306 10.56 9.08 21.31
C LEU A 306 10.69 10.49 21.88
N ARG A 307 11.41 10.64 22.99
CA ARG A 307 11.67 11.95 23.60
C ARG A 307 12.88 12.62 22.96
N LYS A 308 12.65 13.81 22.39
CA LYS A 308 13.74 14.66 21.90
C LYS A 308 14.43 15.40 23.06
N PRO A 309 15.76 15.37 23.19
CA PRO A 309 16.49 16.15 24.19
C PRO A 309 16.31 17.67 23.99
N ALA A 310 16.30 18.42 25.09
CA ALA A 310 16.16 19.89 25.09
C ALA A 310 17.22 20.64 24.27
N SER A 311 18.39 20.04 24.04
CA SER A 311 19.47 20.64 23.23
C SER A 311 19.20 20.63 21.72
N GLY A 312 18.19 19.90 21.25
CA GLY A 312 17.69 19.91 19.86
C GLY A 312 18.62 19.34 18.77
N ARG A 313 19.94 19.21 19.03
CA ARG A 313 20.96 18.81 18.05
C ARG A 313 21.01 17.31 17.72
N SER A 314 20.41 16.46 18.55
CA SER A 314 20.43 15.00 18.37
C SER A 314 19.17 14.37 18.94
N TYR A 315 18.73 13.24 18.38
CA TYR A 315 17.66 12.40 18.91
C TYR A 315 18.08 11.55 20.13
N GLN A 316 19.36 11.59 20.51
CA GLN A 316 19.89 10.80 21.62
C GLN A 316 20.03 11.64 22.90
N GLY A 317 19.49 11.13 24.00
CA GLY A 317 19.71 11.63 25.35
C GLY A 317 20.79 10.86 26.09
N LYS A 318 20.83 11.04 27.41
CA LYS A 318 21.70 10.28 28.31
C LYS A 318 20.86 9.38 29.22
N THR A 319 21.38 8.22 29.56
CA THR A 319 20.85 7.37 30.64
C THR A 319 20.95 8.09 31.99
N PRO A 320 20.21 7.65 33.02
CA PRO A 320 20.55 7.93 34.41
C PRO A 320 21.98 7.47 34.72
N ARG A 321 22.55 7.91 35.85
CA ARG A 321 23.87 7.44 36.30
C ARG A 321 23.79 5.96 36.65
N LEU A 322 24.49 5.14 35.86
CA LEU A 322 24.47 3.69 35.98
C LEU A 322 25.43 3.25 37.10
N LYS A 323 24.89 2.89 38.26
CA LYS A 323 25.69 2.59 39.46
C LYS A 323 26.66 1.43 39.25
N HIS A 324 26.22 0.37 38.57
CA HIS A 324 27.02 -0.81 38.23
C HIS A 324 28.16 -0.52 37.25
N LEU A 325 28.15 0.65 36.59
CA LEU A 325 29.24 1.12 35.73
C LEU A 325 29.96 2.34 36.35
N GLY A 326 30.01 2.44 37.67
CA GLY A 326 30.71 3.52 38.36
C GLY A 326 30.08 4.91 38.15
N GLY A 327 28.77 4.97 37.89
CA GLY A 327 28.04 6.22 37.69
C GLY A 327 28.14 6.82 36.28
N ILE A 328 28.69 6.08 35.31
CA ILE A 328 28.77 6.51 33.91
C ILE A 328 27.36 6.71 33.34
N GLN A 329 27.21 7.71 32.47
CA GLN A 329 26.02 7.90 31.64
C GLN A 329 26.33 7.52 30.20
N GLN A 330 25.46 6.74 29.59
CA GLN A 330 25.57 6.33 28.19
C GLN A 330 24.62 7.14 27.30
N ARG A 331 24.94 7.26 26.01
CA ARG A 331 24.01 7.83 25.03
C ARG A 331 22.92 6.81 24.72
N ALA A 332 21.66 7.25 24.65
CA ALA A 332 20.53 6.38 24.37
C ALA A 332 19.42 7.12 23.63
N TYR A 333 18.61 6.38 22.89
CA TYR A 333 17.30 6.85 22.41
C TYR A 333 16.29 6.61 23.53
N ILE A 334 15.60 7.66 23.98
CA ILE A 334 14.68 7.60 25.12
C ILE A 334 13.27 7.38 24.59
N MET A 335 12.80 6.15 24.67
CA MET A 335 11.46 5.76 24.20
C MET A 335 10.50 5.63 25.38
N VAL A 336 9.22 5.87 25.13
CA VAL A 336 8.14 5.74 26.10
C VAL A 336 7.06 4.89 25.48
N LEU A 337 6.69 3.82 26.19
CA LEU A 337 5.48 3.08 25.88
C LEU A 337 4.42 3.55 26.87
N VAL A 338 3.39 4.23 26.36
CA VAL A 338 2.18 4.52 27.16
C VAL A 338 1.31 3.28 27.04
N PRO A 339 0.80 2.71 28.15
CA PRO A 339 -0.22 1.67 28.06
C PRO A 339 -1.37 2.17 27.18
N GLU A 340 -1.94 1.32 26.32
CA GLU A 340 -3.17 1.67 25.61
C GLU A 340 -4.19 2.10 26.68
N SER A 341 -4.52 3.39 26.72
CA SER A 341 -5.73 3.81 27.41
C SER A 341 -6.86 3.12 26.68
N GLU A 342 -7.65 2.30 27.37
CA GLU A 342 -8.94 1.83 26.87
C GLU A 342 -9.65 3.04 26.25
N GLU A 343 -9.73 3.08 24.92
CA GLU A 343 -10.51 4.09 24.24
C GLU A 343 -11.94 3.90 24.74
N GLU A 344 -12.41 4.85 25.56
CA GLU A 344 -13.82 4.92 25.94
C GLU A 344 -14.64 4.95 24.65
N THR A 345 -15.36 3.85 24.43
CA THR A 345 -16.30 3.57 23.32
C THR A 345 -17.26 4.71 23.00
#